data_AF-A0A2C6MEA6-F1
#
_entry.id   AF-A0A2C6MEA6-F1
#
_cell.length_a   1.000
_cell.length_b   1.000
_cell.length_c   1.000
_cell.angle_alpha   90.00
_cell.angle_beta   90.00
_cell.angle_gamma   90.00
#
_symmetry.space_group_name_H-M   'P 1'
#
loop_
_entity.id
_entity.type
_entity.pdbx_description
1 polymer ?
#
loop_
_entity_poly.entity_id
_entity_poly.type
_entity_poly.pdbx_seq_one_letter_code
_entity_poly.pdbx_strand_id
1 'polypeptide(L)'
;MDAAEIRKTRAALENTRDELSKKIEMLEDEKTAGAARRQGIDNEKKELQAAFSDEKTALNGIDRDIREYEQKEQEIKFILDKYGFDFDLRFDRERLNSAFGQKVKDLEASLEEAARVRDEAAESLHALKNGRLHTSEELASLLAGLDIQYDTGEAYLRGLPPEIRRTVLEGNPVLPYAFIMSRADMDRVAGAVSSLTMRRVIPLIAYEDLGTTVPGGGRVAHTREGIAFACLYEGRMFESEGLVKLVTELEQKRDAALEQHGHFTDAHRAAVSDRAVCARFDYAADYRYGLGKKRNESEKHLLEMESKISTLEEEKRRLEKREGELEQQIKKLQGDLQKAGEAVELFALFIEKEKDYQDCRGRLSDVLKSIADLETRKAKLTNSRESLQGDIGGIERQVWQREKEQQEAQAQYSIYKDAPEAETLEGCIAELEERLKALKEEYSGEIGLLEKRKKELAPDCVRKQKELDKLGLKEEEYTGVVYDEPAAERIAEEIISLERLLKKRRQEEKDAAKEEGAADSAFKNALHEVKRLGAGDPLPPEEIKGDFGERRKRRAGVLMSWRQIIKRFPNKSADMTKYGKK
;
A
#
# COMPACT_ATOMS: atom_id res chain seq x y z
N MET A 1 29.22 14.78 -44.30
CA MET A 1 29.08 15.74 -43.19
C MET A 1 30.38 16.52 -43.02
N ASP A 2 30.34 17.72 -42.44
CA ASP A 2 31.55 18.47 -42.08
C ASP A 2 32.20 17.85 -40.83
N ALA A 3 33.53 17.84 -40.77
CA ALA A 3 34.31 17.31 -39.66
C ALA A 3 34.01 18.03 -38.32
N ALA A 4 33.61 19.31 -38.40
CA ALA A 4 33.18 20.09 -37.25
C ALA A 4 31.85 19.57 -36.64
N GLU A 5 30.89 19.18 -37.49
CA GLU A 5 29.61 18.62 -37.03
C GLU A 5 29.79 17.26 -36.37
N ILE A 6 30.64 16.40 -36.92
CA ILE A 6 30.92 15.07 -36.35
C ILE A 6 31.50 15.18 -34.94
N ARG A 7 32.47 16.09 -34.73
CA ARG A 7 33.05 16.34 -33.40
C ARG A 7 32.02 16.89 -32.43
N LYS A 8 31.17 17.82 -32.87
CA LYS A 8 30.14 18.43 -32.04
C LYS A 8 29.10 17.40 -31.58
N THR A 9 28.64 16.53 -32.49
CA THR A 9 27.66 15.49 -32.17
C THR A 9 28.25 14.41 -31.26
N ARG A 10 29.51 13.99 -31.51
CA ARG A 10 30.21 13.05 -30.60
C ARG A 10 30.33 13.62 -29.19
N ALA A 11 30.84 14.86 -29.06
CA ALA A 11 30.99 15.50 -27.76
C ALA A 11 29.65 15.68 -27.03
N ALA A 12 28.57 15.97 -27.75
CA ALA A 12 27.24 16.08 -27.14
C ALA A 12 26.74 14.73 -26.58
N LEU A 13 26.93 13.63 -27.32
CA LEU A 13 26.54 12.28 -26.88
C LEU A 13 27.39 11.80 -25.69
N GLU A 14 28.71 12.01 -25.74
CA GLU A 14 29.63 11.68 -24.63
C GLU A 14 29.31 12.51 -23.38
N ASN A 15 29.08 13.82 -23.51
CA ASN A 15 28.67 14.68 -22.40
C ASN A 15 27.34 14.20 -21.78
N THR A 16 26.36 13.81 -22.59
CA THR A 16 25.07 13.30 -22.09
C THR A 16 25.26 12.04 -21.26
N ARG A 17 26.10 11.10 -21.74
CA ARG A 17 26.46 9.88 -21.00
C ARG A 17 27.16 10.22 -19.67
N ASP A 18 28.14 11.10 -19.71
CA ASP A 18 28.94 11.43 -18.52
C ASP A 18 28.10 12.21 -17.47
N GLU A 19 27.18 13.07 -17.90
CA GLU A 19 26.21 13.75 -17.03
C GLU A 19 25.25 12.77 -16.35
N LEU A 20 24.76 11.76 -17.09
CA LEU A 20 23.93 10.69 -16.53
C LEU A 20 24.71 9.87 -15.51
N SER A 21 25.97 9.52 -15.79
CA SER A 21 26.83 8.79 -14.86
C SER A 21 27.05 9.55 -13.55
N LYS A 22 27.36 10.85 -13.63
CA LYS A 22 27.53 11.71 -12.43
C LYS A 22 26.26 11.83 -11.61
N LYS A 23 25.09 11.94 -12.27
CA LYS A 23 23.80 11.96 -11.56
C LYS A 23 23.52 10.67 -10.80
N ILE A 24 23.88 9.51 -11.37
CA ILE A 24 23.72 8.22 -10.70
C ILE A 24 24.58 8.17 -9.44
N GLU A 25 25.86 8.54 -9.55
CA GLU A 25 26.80 8.58 -8.43
C GLU A 25 26.29 9.48 -7.29
N MET A 26 25.81 10.69 -7.60
CA MET A 26 25.22 11.60 -6.60
C MET A 26 23.99 11.00 -5.88
N LEU A 27 23.13 10.27 -6.59
CA LEU A 27 21.95 9.64 -5.99
C LEU A 27 22.32 8.40 -5.17
N GLU A 28 23.37 7.67 -5.55
CA GLU A 28 23.92 6.57 -4.76
C GLU A 28 24.55 7.09 -3.45
N ASP A 29 25.26 8.21 -3.50
CA ASP A 29 25.77 8.90 -2.30
C ASP A 29 24.62 9.36 -1.38
N GLU A 30 23.55 9.96 -1.93
CA GLU A 30 22.37 10.34 -1.14
C GLU A 30 21.71 9.10 -0.49
N LYS A 31 21.63 7.99 -1.22
CA LYS A 31 21.06 6.72 -0.71
C LYS A 31 21.91 6.15 0.43
N THR A 32 23.24 6.13 0.30
CA THR A 32 24.13 5.63 1.35
C THR A 32 24.11 6.51 2.60
N ALA A 33 24.03 7.84 2.44
CA ALA A 33 23.86 8.77 3.54
C ALA A 33 22.52 8.55 4.28
N GLY A 34 21.43 8.31 3.54
CA GLY A 34 20.13 7.95 4.10
C GLY A 34 20.18 6.65 4.93
N ALA A 35 20.85 5.62 4.42
CA ALA A 35 21.01 4.34 5.10
C ALA A 35 21.82 4.48 6.40
N ALA A 36 22.89 5.29 6.37
CA ALA A 36 23.68 5.59 7.56
C ALA A 36 22.86 6.35 8.62
N ARG A 37 22.04 7.34 8.22
CA ARG A 37 21.16 8.06 9.14
C ARG A 37 20.13 7.14 9.78
N ARG A 38 19.52 6.22 9.01
CA ARG A 38 18.61 5.20 9.57
C ARG A 38 19.28 4.32 10.63
N GLN A 39 20.52 3.90 10.38
CA GLN A 39 21.26 3.12 11.37
C GLN A 39 21.55 3.95 12.64
N GLY A 40 21.84 5.24 12.48
CA GLY A 40 21.95 6.19 13.60
C GLY A 40 20.66 6.27 14.41
N ILE A 41 19.50 6.43 13.74
CA ILE A 41 18.18 6.43 14.36
C ILE A 41 17.92 5.13 15.13
N ASP A 42 18.29 3.97 14.58
CA ASP A 42 18.11 2.68 15.27
C ASP A 42 18.95 2.57 16.55
N ASN A 43 20.14 3.18 16.58
CA ASN A 43 20.96 3.26 17.79
C ASN A 43 20.37 4.24 18.81
N GLU A 44 20.01 5.46 18.38
CA GLU A 44 19.35 6.47 19.23
C GLU A 44 18.07 5.91 19.87
N LYS A 45 17.28 5.16 19.10
CA LYS A 45 16.06 4.51 19.58
C LYS A 45 16.35 3.43 20.62
N LYS A 46 17.40 2.61 20.45
CA LYS A 46 17.80 1.61 21.44
C LYS A 46 18.21 2.25 22.76
N GLU A 47 18.99 3.32 22.70
CA GLU A 47 19.40 4.08 23.89
C GLU A 47 18.19 4.71 24.60
N LEU A 48 17.29 5.34 23.85
CA LEU A 48 16.05 5.90 24.40
C LEU A 48 15.14 4.82 25.00
N GLN A 49 15.05 3.64 24.39
CA GLN A 49 14.27 2.52 24.92
C GLN A 49 14.85 1.96 26.23
N ALA A 50 16.18 1.88 26.35
CA ALA A 50 16.82 1.51 27.60
C ALA A 50 16.54 2.53 28.70
N ALA A 51 16.76 3.83 28.41
CA ALA A 51 16.46 4.92 29.33
C ALA A 51 14.98 4.95 29.74
N PHE A 52 14.06 4.69 28.80
CA PHE A 52 12.63 4.58 29.08
C PHE A 52 12.30 3.44 30.05
N SER A 53 12.95 2.28 29.88
CA SER A 53 12.78 1.14 30.79
C SER A 53 13.29 1.45 32.21
N ASP A 54 14.44 2.12 32.30
CA ASP A 54 15.03 2.53 33.58
C ASP A 54 14.13 3.54 34.30
N GLU A 55 13.66 4.56 33.58
CA GLU A 55 12.75 5.59 34.11
C GLU A 55 11.40 4.98 34.54
N LYS A 56 10.87 4.02 33.78
CA LYS A 56 9.65 3.29 34.15
C LYS A 56 9.85 2.46 35.41
N THR A 57 11.03 1.87 35.60
CA THR A 57 11.38 1.15 36.82
C THR A 57 11.47 2.10 38.01
N ALA A 58 12.06 3.28 37.82
CA ALA A 58 12.10 4.33 38.84
C ALA A 58 10.69 4.80 39.23
N LEU A 59 9.80 5.04 38.25
CA LEU A 59 8.40 5.41 38.49
C LEU A 59 7.65 4.34 39.29
N ASN A 60 7.82 3.06 38.95
CA ASN A 60 7.22 1.96 39.71
C ASN A 60 7.76 1.92 41.16
N GLY A 61 9.03 2.25 41.37
CA GLY A 61 9.62 2.41 42.70
C GLY A 61 8.94 3.52 43.49
N ILE A 62 8.76 4.70 42.88
CA ILE A 62 8.06 5.84 43.49
C ILE A 62 6.61 5.47 43.84
N ASP A 63 5.89 4.81 42.93
CA ASP A 63 4.51 4.37 43.17
C ASP A 63 4.41 3.36 44.32
N ARG A 64 5.39 2.46 44.47
CA ARG A 64 5.47 1.55 45.60
C ARG A 64 5.67 2.32 46.90
N ASP A 65 6.61 3.27 46.92
CA ASP A 65 6.91 4.07 48.11
C ASP A 65 5.71 4.94 48.53
N ILE A 66 4.92 5.44 47.56
CA ILE A 66 3.65 6.14 47.82
C ILE A 66 2.65 5.20 48.52
N ARG A 67 2.46 3.99 48.00
CA ARG A 67 1.53 3.01 48.59
C ARG A 67 1.94 2.60 50.01
N GLU A 68 3.24 2.40 50.23
CA GLU A 68 3.77 2.05 51.55
C GLU A 68 3.53 3.19 52.54
N TYR A 69 3.76 4.43 52.13
CA TYR A 69 3.45 5.61 52.95
C TYR A 69 1.96 5.67 53.28
N GLU A 70 1.08 5.54 52.28
CA GLU A 70 -0.38 5.64 52.45
C GLU A 70 -0.92 4.54 53.38
N GLN A 71 -0.37 3.33 53.29
CA GLN A 71 -0.73 2.24 54.20
C GLN A 71 -0.33 2.55 55.66
N LYS A 72 0.89 3.02 55.88
CA LYS A 72 1.36 3.40 57.22
C LYS A 72 0.61 4.61 57.79
N GLU A 73 0.28 5.58 56.93
CA GLU A 73 -0.50 6.75 57.33
C GLU A 73 -1.93 6.36 57.75
N GLN A 74 -2.56 5.41 57.05
CA GLN A 74 -3.87 4.86 57.44
C GLN A 74 -3.81 4.09 58.77
N GLU A 75 -2.79 3.26 58.97
CA GLU A 75 -2.60 2.52 60.22
C GLU A 75 -2.48 3.48 61.42
N ILE A 76 -1.70 4.55 61.25
CA ILE A 76 -1.53 5.56 62.31
C ILE A 76 -2.79 6.35 62.51
N LYS A 77 -3.50 6.71 61.45
CA LYS A 77 -4.79 7.40 61.57
C LYS A 77 -5.74 6.60 62.46
N PHE A 78 -5.87 5.30 62.19
CA PHE A 78 -6.70 4.41 63.01
C PHE A 78 -6.25 4.38 64.48
N ILE A 79 -4.94 4.30 64.73
CA ILE A 79 -4.39 4.33 66.09
C ILE A 79 -4.69 5.68 66.78
N LEU A 80 -4.45 6.81 66.12
CA LEU A 80 -4.69 8.13 66.72
C LEU A 80 -6.18 8.34 67.00
N ASP A 81 -7.07 7.94 66.09
CA ASP A 81 -8.52 7.98 66.27
C ASP A 81 -8.97 7.14 67.48
N LYS A 82 -8.40 5.93 67.67
CA LYS A 82 -8.69 5.05 68.82
C LYS A 82 -8.40 5.71 70.17
N TYR A 83 -7.38 6.56 70.25
CA TYR A 83 -7.00 7.27 71.48
C TYR A 83 -7.51 8.71 71.56
N GLY A 84 -8.19 9.20 70.51
CA GLY A 84 -8.70 10.57 70.42
C GLY A 84 -7.58 11.62 70.27
N PHE A 85 -6.46 11.25 69.66
CA PHE A 85 -5.34 12.15 69.39
C PHE A 85 -5.55 12.90 68.07
N ASP A 86 -5.04 14.13 67.99
CA ASP A 86 -5.02 14.89 66.74
C ASP A 86 -4.11 14.20 65.71
N PHE A 87 -4.63 14.02 64.49
CA PHE A 87 -3.92 13.37 63.40
C PHE A 87 -2.64 14.12 62.98
N ASP A 88 -2.57 15.43 63.21
CA ASP A 88 -1.38 16.23 62.88
C ASP A 88 -0.19 15.93 63.81
N LEU A 89 -0.42 15.29 64.96
CA LEU A 89 0.65 14.81 65.84
C LEU A 89 1.51 13.72 65.19
N ARG A 90 1.08 13.08 64.09
CA ARG A 90 1.89 12.07 63.38
C ARG A 90 3.25 12.60 62.91
N PHE A 91 3.36 13.92 62.69
CA PHE A 91 4.61 14.57 62.31
C PHE A 91 5.36 15.20 63.49
N ASP A 92 4.74 15.27 64.67
CA ASP A 92 5.34 15.78 65.90
C ASP A 92 5.64 14.63 66.86
N ARG A 93 6.81 14.02 66.64
CA ARG A 93 7.25 12.84 67.38
C ARG A 93 7.35 13.08 68.89
N GLU A 94 7.78 14.26 69.30
CA GLU A 94 7.96 14.57 70.73
C GLU A 94 6.62 14.69 71.44
N ARG A 95 5.67 15.45 70.86
CA ARG A 95 4.34 15.60 71.44
C ARG A 95 3.56 14.29 71.40
N LEU A 96 3.65 13.53 70.31
CA LEU A 96 2.97 12.24 70.19
C LEU A 96 3.52 11.23 71.21
N ASN A 97 4.83 11.14 71.36
CA ASN A 97 5.46 10.25 72.34
C ASN A 97 5.11 10.66 73.79
N SER A 98 4.97 11.96 74.04
CA SER A 98 4.53 12.48 75.35
C SER A 98 3.07 12.12 75.64
N ALA A 99 2.17 12.28 74.66
CA ALA A 99 0.76 11.91 74.79
C ALA A 99 0.57 10.42 75.05
N PHE A 100 1.24 9.57 74.28
CA PHE A 100 1.26 8.12 74.53
C PHE A 100 1.93 7.78 75.87
N GLY A 101 3.01 8.46 76.23
CA GLY A 101 3.68 8.27 77.51
C GLY A 101 2.77 8.54 78.70
N GLN A 102 1.95 9.60 78.65
CA GLN A 102 0.95 9.88 79.67
C GLN A 102 -0.14 8.80 79.69
N LYS A 103 -0.66 8.42 78.51
CA LYS A 103 -1.72 7.40 78.43
C LYS A 103 -1.29 6.04 79.00
N VAL A 104 -0.05 5.63 78.72
CA VAL A 104 0.53 4.39 79.26
C VAL A 104 0.66 4.49 80.78
N LYS A 105 1.15 5.61 81.32
CA LYS A 105 1.24 5.82 82.77
C LYS A 105 -0.12 5.78 83.47
N ASP A 106 -1.15 6.40 82.87
CA ASP A 106 -2.51 6.38 83.42
C ASP A 106 -3.08 4.95 83.46
N LEU A 107 -2.79 4.14 82.43
CA LEU A 107 -3.16 2.73 82.37
C LEU A 107 -2.37 1.88 83.37
N GLU A 108 -1.09 2.16 83.60
CA GLU A 108 -0.26 1.50 84.62
C GLU A 108 -0.84 1.74 86.02
N ALA A 109 -1.14 2.99 86.37
CA ALA A 109 -1.76 3.33 87.65
C ALA A 109 -3.12 2.64 87.83
N SER A 110 -3.94 2.58 86.76
CA SER A 110 -5.23 1.89 86.78
C SER A 110 -5.09 0.38 86.94
N LEU A 111 -4.05 -0.21 86.34
CA LEU A 111 -3.73 -1.63 86.44
C LEU A 111 -3.25 -2.00 87.85
N GLU A 112 -2.38 -1.19 88.45
CA GLU A 112 -1.91 -1.38 89.83
C GLU A 112 -3.08 -1.36 90.83
N GLU A 113 -4.00 -0.40 90.71
CA GLU A 113 -5.17 -0.34 91.58
C GLU A 113 -6.11 -1.53 91.33
N ALA A 114 -6.33 -1.94 90.07
CA ALA A 114 -7.13 -3.12 89.76
C ALA A 114 -6.51 -4.42 90.31
N ALA A 115 -5.18 -4.54 90.26
CA ALA A 115 -4.46 -5.67 90.86
C ALA A 115 -4.66 -5.70 92.37
N ARG A 116 -4.54 -4.55 93.03
CA ARG A 116 -4.76 -4.43 94.47
C ARG A 116 -6.19 -4.84 94.87
N VAL A 117 -7.20 -4.34 94.16
CA VAL A 117 -8.61 -4.70 94.41
C VAL A 117 -8.87 -6.18 94.17
N ARG A 118 -8.27 -6.77 93.12
CA ARG A 118 -8.36 -8.21 92.83
C ARG A 118 -7.76 -9.03 93.98
N ASP A 119 -6.56 -8.68 94.43
CA ASP A 119 -5.85 -9.41 95.47
C ASP A 119 -6.58 -9.29 96.82
N GLU A 120 -7.02 -8.08 97.20
CA GLU A 120 -7.84 -7.86 98.39
C GLU A 120 -9.14 -8.70 98.37
N ALA A 121 -9.83 -8.79 97.21
CA ALA A 121 -11.04 -9.58 97.07
C ALA A 121 -10.78 -11.10 97.13
N ALA A 122 -9.70 -11.57 96.50
CA ALA A 122 -9.30 -12.97 96.53
C ALA A 122 -8.88 -13.43 97.94
N GLU A 123 -8.08 -12.62 98.63
CA GLU A 123 -7.66 -12.86 100.02
C GLU A 123 -8.87 -12.86 100.96
N SER A 124 -9.77 -11.88 100.85
CA SER A 124 -10.99 -11.81 101.67
C SER A 124 -11.88 -13.04 101.49
N LEU A 125 -12.05 -13.51 100.24
CA LEU A 125 -12.84 -14.70 99.93
C LEU A 125 -12.17 -15.97 100.49
N HIS A 126 -10.85 -16.08 100.38
CA HIS A 126 -10.07 -17.20 100.92
C HIS A 126 -10.17 -17.23 102.47
N ALA A 127 -9.96 -16.09 103.12
CA ALA A 127 -10.05 -15.94 104.57
C ALA A 127 -11.45 -16.28 105.11
N LEU A 128 -12.52 -15.83 104.42
CA LEU A 128 -13.89 -16.15 104.79
C LEU A 128 -14.16 -17.67 104.72
N LYS A 129 -13.78 -18.33 103.61
CA LYS A 129 -13.94 -19.78 103.42
C LYS A 129 -13.23 -20.58 104.51
N ASN A 130 -12.09 -20.08 105.01
CA ASN A 130 -11.23 -20.80 105.95
C ASN A 130 -11.46 -20.54 107.44
N GLY A 131 -12.43 -19.72 107.87
CA GLY A 131 -12.58 -19.46 109.32
C GLY A 131 -11.85 -18.24 109.85
N ARG A 132 -11.36 -17.35 108.97
CA ARG A 132 -10.26 -16.43 109.33
C ARG A 132 -10.44 -15.01 108.78
N LEU A 133 -11.66 -14.54 108.55
CA LEU A 133 -11.87 -13.21 107.96
C LEU A 133 -11.35 -12.07 108.87
N HIS A 134 -11.49 -12.22 110.18
CA HIS A 134 -11.15 -11.24 111.20
C HIS A 134 -9.84 -11.57 111.94
N THR A 135 -9.34 -12.80 111.84
CA THR A 135 -8.08 -13.23 112.44
C THR A 135 -6.89 -13.04 111.49
N SER A 136 -5.67 -12.97 112.04
CA SER A 136 -4.44 -12.73 111.27
C SER A 136 -3.79 -14.04 110.82
N GLU A 137 -3.36 -14.09 109.55
CA GLU A 137 -2.61 -15.22 109.00
C GLU A 137 -1.19 -15.29 109.55
N GLU A 138 -0.57 -14.14 109.86
CA GLU A 138 0.77 -14.07 110.43
C GLU A 138 0.83 -14.77 111.80
N LEU A 139 -0.15 -14.51 112.66
CA LEU A 139 -0.24 -15.19 113.95
C LEU A 139 -0.60 -16.67 113.79
N ALA A 140 -1.55 -17.01 112.91
CA ALA A 140 -1.88 -18.40 112.60
C ALA A 140 -0.64 -19.21 112.17
N SER A 141 0.21 -18.61 111.34
CA SER A 141 1.46 -19.21 110.85
C SER A 141 2.50 -19.36 111.97
N LEU A 142 2.63 -18.37 112.86
CA LEU A 142 3.47 -18.48 114.06
C LEU A 142 3.01 -19.65 114.95
N LEU A 143 1.72 -19.74 115.24
CA LEU A 143 1.15 -20.80 116.08
C LEU A 143 1.42 -22.18 115.47
N ALA A 144 1.25 -22.33 114.15
CA ALA A 144 1.59 -23.55 113.44
C ALA A 144 3.08 -23.88 113.52
N GLY A 145 3.97 -22.89 113.41
CA GLY A 145 5.42 -23.07 113.56
C GLY A 145 5.86 -23.46 114.97
N LEU A 146 5.07 -23.14 115.99
CA LEU A 146 5.28 -23.53 117.40
C LEU A 146 4.60 -24.86 117.76
N ASP A 147 3.96 -25.51 116.80
CA ASP A 147 3.13 -26.72 116.98
C ASP A 147 2.05 -26.51 118.06
N ILE A 148 1.42 -25.33 118.06
CA ILE A 148 0.32 -24.98 118.97
C ILE A 148 -1.00 -25.26 118.25
N GLN A 149 -1.82 -26.12 118.85
CA GLN A 149 -3.18 -26.36 118.40
C GLN A 149 -4.09 -25.21 118.83
N TYR A 150 -4.89 -24.70 117.90
CA TYR A 150 -5.79 -23.58 118.17
C TYR A 150 -7.08 -23.69 117.34
N ASP A 151 -8.15 -23.09 117.86
CA ASP A 151 -9.34 -22.73 117.08
C ASP A 151 -9.39 -21.22 116.87
N THR A 152 -9.98 -20.76 115.77
CA THR A 152 -10.36 -19.35 115.66
C THR A 152 -11.72 -19.16 116.28
N GLY A 153 -11.95 -18.00 116.89
CA GLY A 153 -13.25 -17.68 117.45
C GLY A 153 -14.36 -17.68 116.39
N GLU A 154 -14.05 -17.35 115.14
CA GLU A 154 -15.00 -17.53 114.04
C GLU A 154 -15.36 -19.00 113.77
N ALA A 155 -14.36 -19.89 113.72
CA ALA A 155 -14.59 -21.31 113.46
C ALA A 155 -15.38 -21.94 114.61
N TYR A 156 -15.02 -21.60 115.84
CA TYR A 156 -15.76 -21.98 117.05
C TYR A 156 -17.22 -21.52 116.99
N LEU A 157 -17.46 -20.23 116.74
CA LEU A 157 -18.80 -19.66 116.64
C LEU A 157 -19.62 -20.31 115.51
N ARG A 158 -19.00 -20.62 114.36
CA ARG A 158 -19.67 -21.31 113.25
C ARG A 158 -20.13 -22.73 113.60
N GLY A 159 -19.44 -23.42 114.52
CA GLY A 159 -19.79 -24.75 114.99
C GLY A 159 -20.98 -24.79 115.97
N LEU A 160 -21.38 -23.65 116.54
CA LEU A 160 -22.45 -23.58 117.54
C LEU A 160 -23.86 -23.44 116.92
N PRO A 161 -24.92 -23.97 117.55
CA PRO A 161 -26.30 -23.68 117.18
C PRO A 161 -26.60 -22.17 117.20
N PRO A 162 -27.48 -21.63 116.32
CA PRO A 162 -27.71 -20.20 116.17
C PRO A 162 -28.07 -19.46 117.47
N GLU A 163 -28.93 -20.04 118.32
CA GLU A 163 -29.34 -19.41 119.58
C GLU A 163 -28.21 -19.33 120.61
N ILE A 164 -27.36 -20.38 120.67
CA ILE A 164 -26.18 -20.41 121.53
C ILE A 164 -25.15 -19.40 121.02
N ARG A 165 -24.95 -19.35 119.71
CA ARG A 165 -24.02 -18.42 119.04
C ARG A 165 -24.36 -16.96 119.33
N ARG A 166 -25.65 -16.58 119.27
CA ARG A 166 -26.10 -15.22 119.58
C ARG A 166 -25.81 -14.86 121.04
N THR A 167 -26.14 -15.77 121.96
CA THR A 167 -25.88 -15.60 123.40
C THR A 167 -24.39 -15.44 123.70
N VAL A 168 -23.53 -16.25 123.07
CA VAL A 168 -22.07 -16.17 123.23
C VAL A 168 -21.50 -14.86 122.65
N LEU A 169 -21.99 -14.40 121.49
CA LEU A 169 -21.57 -13.14 120.88
C LEU A 169 -22.00 -11.92 121.69
N GLU A 170 -23.20 -11.93 122.27
CA GLU A 170 -23.68 -10.87 123.17
C GLU A 170 -22.89 -10.84 124.49
N GLY A 171 -22.53 -12.02 125.02
CA GLY A 171 -21.71 -12.14 126.22
C GLY A 171 -20.24 -11.82 126.00
N ASN A 172 -19.71 -12.02 124.80
CA ASN A 172 -18.30 -11.79 124.48
C ASN A 172 -18.12 -11.36 123.00
N PRO A 173 -18.23 -10.04 122.70
CA PRO A 173 -18.16 -9.56 121.32
C PRO A 173 -16.74 -9.53 120.74
N VAL A 174 -15.67 -9.75 121.53
CA VAL A 174 -14.30 -9.85 120.99
C VAL A 174 -14.01 -11.22 120.37
N LEU A 175 -14.84 -12.22 120.64
CA LEU A 175 -14.62 -13.61 120.26
C LEU A 175 -14.36 -13.81 118.75
N PRO A 176 -15.05 -13.14 117.79
CA PRO A 176 -14.74 -13.27 116.35
C PRO A 176 -13.28 -12.97 115.98
N TYR A 177 -12.57 -12.18 116.78
CA TYR A 177 -11.17 -11.81 116.54
C TYR A 177 -10.18 -12.73 117.25
N ALA A 178 -10.67 -13.65 118.09
CA ALA A 178 -9.84 -14.38 119.03
C ALA A 178 -9.19 -15.63 118.43
N PHE A 179 -8.02 -15.98 118.96
CA PHE A 179 -7.49 -17.35 118.90
C PHE A 179 -7.79 -18.05 120.23
N ILE A 180 -8.31 -19.26 120.14
CA ILE A 180 -8.71 -20.09 121.27
C ILE A 180 -7.70 -21.22 121.39
N MET A 181 -7.07 -21.38 122.56
CA MET A 181 -6.03 -22.39 122.79
C MET A 181 -5.98 -22.81 124.26
N SER A 182 -5.08 -23.72 124.61
CA SER A 182 -4.87 -24.09 126.02
C SER A 182 -4.18 -22.97 126.80
N ARG A 183 -4.41 -22.88 128.12
CA ARG A 183 -3.71 -21.89 128.96
C ARG A 183 -2.18 -22.06 128.94
N ALA A 184 -1.71 -23.31 128.87
CA ALA A 184 -0.28 -23.61 128.77
C ALA A 184 0.35 -23.07 127.48
N ASP A 185 -0.40 -23.06 126.38
CA ASP A 185 0.06 -22.52 125.11
C ASP A 185 0.01 -20.99 125.05
N MET A 186 -0.93 -20.34 125.73
CA MET A 186 -0.97 -18.87 125.80
C MET A 186 0.32 -18.27 126.37
N ASP A 187 0.91 -18.89 127.40
CA ASP A 187 2.18 -18.44 127.97
C ASP A 187 3.34 -18.61 126.97
N ARG A 188 3.32 -19.67 126.15
CA ARG A 188 4.28 -19.90 125.06
C ARG A 188 4.14 -18.84 123.96
N VAL A 189 2.91 -18.46 123.63
CA VAL A 189 2.60 -17.41 122.66
C VAL A 189 3.09 -16.05 123.15
N ALA A 190 2.88 -15.70 124.42
CA ALA A 190 3.31 -14.41 124.98
C ALA A 190 4.82 -14.15 124.82
N GLY A 191 5.65 -15.20 124.96
CA GLY A 191 7.09 -15.11 124.68
C GLY A 191 7.43 -14.96 123.20
N ALA A 192 6.69 -15.64 122.32
CA ALA A 192 6.96 -15.66 120.88
C ALA A 192 6.42 -14.43 120.12
N VAL A 193 5.31 -13.83 120.56
CA VAL A 193 4.70 -12.66 119.90
C VAL A 193 5.49 -11.36 120.11
N SER A 194 6.42 -11.34 121.07
CA SER A 194 7.26 -10.17 121.35
C SER A 194 8.17 -9.75 120.17
N SER A 195 8.39 -10.65 119.20
CA SER A 195 9.14 -10.39 117.97
C SER A 195 8.26 -10.03 116.76
N LEU A 196 6.94 -10.12 116.89
CA LEU A 196 5.99 -9.85 115.81
C LEU A 196 5.50 -8.40 115.85
N THR A 197 5.46 -7.76 114.68
CA THR A 197 4.77 -6.48 114.50
C THR A 197 3.44 -6.74 113.80
N MET A 198 2.33 -6.44 114.47
CA MET A 198 0.98 -6.70 113.95
C MET A 198 0.19 -5.41 113.80
N ARG A 199 -0.64 -5.35 112.74
CA ARG A 199 -1.51 -4.20 112.45
C ARG A 199 -2.85 -4.24 113.21
N ARG A 200 -3.16 -5.35 113.87
CA ARG A 200 -4.43 -5.60 114.57
C ARG A 200 -4.15 -6.12 115.98
N VAL A 201 -4.98 -5.73 116.94
CA VAL A 201 -4.99 -6.31 118.29
C VAL A 201 -5.75 -7.62 118.24
N ILE A 202 -5.16 -8.69 118.78
CA ILE A 202 -5.72 -10.04 118.70
C ILE A 202 -5.96 -10.57 120.11
N PRO A 203 -7.23 -10.83 120.49
CA PRO A 203 -7.56 -11.52 121.73
C PRO A 203 -7.05 -12.97 121.72
N LEU A 204 -6.46 -13.41 122.83
CA LEU A 204 -6.17 -14.82 123.08
C LEU A 204 -7.07 -15.29 124.21
N ILE A 205 -7.78 -16.41 124.00
CA ILE A 205 -8.77 -16.93 124.95
C ILE A 205 -8.44 -18.38 125.25
N ALA A 206 -8.41 -18.74 126.54
CA ALA A 206 -8.27 -20.12 126.97
C ALA A 206 -9.58 -20.89 126.70
N TYR A 207 -9.51 -22.16 126.31
CA TYR A 207 -10.73 -22.99 126.18
C TYR A 207 -11.57 -22.99 127.47
N GLU A 208 -10.91 -22.93 128.63
CA GLU A 208 -11.54 -22.91 129.94
C GLU A 208 -12.32 -21.61 130.21
N ASP A 209 -11.98 -20.52 129.51
CA ASP A 209 -12.52 -19.18 129.76
C ASP A 209 -13.64 -18.78 128.78
N LEU A 210 -13.98 -19.63 127.80
CA LEU A 210 -15.00 -19.34 126.77
C LEU A 210 -16.39 -19.02 127.33
N GLY A 211 -16.74 -19.54 128.50
CA GLY A 211 -18.01 -19.27 129.18
C GLY A 211 -18.06 -17.94 129.95
N THR A 212 -16.95 -17.19 130.01
CA THR A 212 -16.85 -15.94 130.76
C THR A 212 -17.45 -14.79 129.95
N THR A 213 -18.37 -14.05 130.54
CA THR A 213 -18.91 -12.84 129.93
C THR A 213 -17.94 -11.67 130.10
N VAL A 214 -17.74 -10.91 129.02
CA VAL A 214 -16.96 -9.68 129.03
C VAL A 214 -17.92 -8.53 129.32
N PRO A 215 -17.65 -7.68 130.33
CA PRO A 215 -18.47 -6.50 130.60
C PRO A 215 -18.64 -5.67 129.33
N GLY A 216 -19.87 -5.38 128.92
CA GLY A 216 -20.10 -4.91 127.56
C GLY A 216 -21.56 -4.59 127.27
N GLY A 217 -21.78 -3.86 126.17
CA GLY A 217 -23.10 -3.59 125.64
C GLY A 217 -23.08 -3.70 124.11
N GLY A 218 -23.81 -4.66 123.56
CA GLY A 218 -23.84 -4.91 122.12
C GLY A 218 -22.44 -5.24 121.55
N ARG A 219 -21.98 -4.48 120.57
CA ARG A 219 -20.67 -4.68 119.90
C ARG A 219 -19.50 -3.96 120.57
N VAL A 220 -19.62 -3.62 121.85
CA VAL A 220 -18.55 -2.97 122.61
C VAL A 220 -18.17 -3.83 123.80
N ALA A 221 -16.88 -4.19 123.88
CA ALA A 221 -16.30 -4.90 125.02
C ALA A 221 -15.54 -3.92 125.92
N HIS A 222 -15.77 -3.98 127.23
CA HIS A 222 -15.07 -3.17 128.23
C HIS A 222 -14.07 -4.03 129.02
N THR A 223 -12.91 -3.43 129.26
CA THR A 223 -11.95 -3.90 130.27
C THR A 223 -12.33 -3.33 131.64
N ARG A 224 -11.76 -3.88 132.71
CA ARG A 224 -12.00 -3.41 134.09
C ARG A 224 -11.42 -2.01 134.38
N GLU A 225 -10.58 -1.46 133.49
CA GLU A 225 -9.77 -0.24 133.72
C GLU A 225 -10.13 0.94 132.81
N GLY A 226 -11.35 0.96 132.25
CA GLY A 226 -11.86 2.10 131.46
C GLY A 226 -11.49 2.09 129.98
N ILE A 227 -10.85 1.02 129.47
CA ILE A 227 -10.62 0.81 128.03
C ILE A 227 -11.80 0.03 127.43
N ALA A 228 -12.27 0.44 126.25
CA ALA A 228 -13.32 -0.22 125.49
C ALA A 228 -12.84 -0.58 124.08
N PHE A 229 -13.24 -1.75 123.58
CA PHE A 229 -12.98 -2.22 122.22
C PHE A 229 -14.27 -2.22 121.41
N ALA A 230 -14.23 -1.61 120.23
CA ALA A 230 -15.30 -1.69 119.25
C ALA A 230 -15.14 -2.96 118.39
N CYS A 231 -16.07 -3.89 118.52
CA CYS A 231 -16.02 -5.18 117.86
C CYS A 231 -16.89 -5.18 116.60
N LEU A 232 -16.40 -4.55 115.53
CA LEU A 232 -17.13 -4.35 114.27
C LEU A 232 -16.97 -5.51 113.29
N TYR A 233 -17.36 -6.72 113.71
CA TYR A 233 -17.25 -7.91 112.87
C TYR A 233 -18.38 -8.00 111.82
N GLU A 234 -18.13 -8.69 110.71
CA GLU A 234 -19.15 -9.04 109.71
C GLU A 234 -20.13 -10.06 110.31
N GLY A 235 -21.36 -9.66 110.60
CA GLY A 235 -22.33 -10.51 111.29
C GLY A 235 -22.89 -11.63 110.40
N ARG A 236 -23.00 -11.38 109.09
CA ARG A 236 -23.64 -12.30 108.14
C ARG A 236 -22.93 -13.65 108.06
N MET A 237 -21.62 -13.69 108.35
CA MET A 237 -20.85 -14.93 108.36
C MET A 237 -21.30 -15.96 109.42
N PHE A 238 -22.03 -15.49 110.43
CA PHE A 238 -22.54 -16.31 111.52
C PHE A 238 -24.00 -16.74 111.30
N GLU A 239 -24.58 -16.44 110.15
CA GLU A 239 -25.92 -16.88 109.76
C GLU A 239 -25.82 -17.72 108.48
N SER A 240 -26.49 -18.88 108.40
CA SER A 240 -26.32 -19.78 107.24
C SER A 240 -26.69 -19.09 105.92
N GLU A 241 -27.81 -18.35 105.87
CA GLU A 241 -28.21 -17.60 104.68
C GLU A 241 -27.33 -16.37 104.43
N GLY A 242 -26.91 -15.68 105.51
CA GLY A 242 -26.02 -14.53 105.43
C GLY A 242 -24.63 -14.88 104.89
N LEU A 243 -24.09 -16.03 105.30
CA LEU A 243 -22.79 -16.53 104.87
C LEU A 243 -22.80 -16.88 103.38
N VAL A 244 -23.84 -17.56 102.91
CA VAL A 244 -23.99 -17.88 101.48
C VAL A 244 -24.05 -16.59 100.65
N LYS A 245 -24.86 -15.61 101.05
CA LYS A 245 -24.94 -14.31 100.37
C LYS A 245 -23.59 -13.59 100.35
N LEU A 246 -22.88 -13.55 101.48
CA LEU A 246 -21.57 -12.90 101.59
C LEU A 246 -20.51 -13.58 100.71
N VAL A 247 -20.50 -14.91 100.66
CA VAL A 247 -19.60 -15.66 99.78
C VAL A 247 -19.89 -15.33 98.32
N THR A 248 -21.16 -15.32 97.92
CA THR A 248 -21.56 -14.95 96.55
C THR A 248 -21.18 -13.50 96.20
N GLU A 249 -21.38 -12.55 97.12
CA GLU A 249 -20.97 -11.14 96.93
C GLU A 249 -19.45 -11.02 96.73
N LEU A 250 -18.64 -11.72 97.52
CA LEU A 250 -17.18 -11.71 97.39
C LEU A 250 -16.70 -12.44 96.12
N GLU A 251 -17.37 -13.52 95.70
CA GLU A 251 -17.10 -14.18 94.43
C GLU A 251 -17.39 -13.27 93.25
N GLN A 252 -18.53 -12.58 93.24
CA GLN A 252 -18.87 -11.58 92.22
C GLN A 252 -17.86 -10.42 92.22
N LYS A 253 -17.47 -9.92 93.40
CA LYS A 253 -16.45 -8.86 93.52
C LYS A 253 -15.10 -9.31 92.97
N ARG A 254 -14.67 -10.54 93.27
CA ARG A 254 -13.43 -11.13 92.73
C ARG A 254 -13.51 -11.23 91.20
N ASP A 255 -14.61 -11.73 90.66
CA ASP A 255 -14.76 -11.94 89.22
C ASP A 255 -14.78 -10.60 88.47
N ALA A 256 -15.52 -9.61 88.97
CA ALA A 256 -15.50 -8.25 88.42
C ALA A 256 -14.09 -7.62 88.48
N ALA A 257 -13.38 -7.79 89.60
CA ALA A 257 -12.00 -7.29 89.73
C ALA A 257 -11.02 -8.00 88.78
N LEU A 258 -11.21 -9.30 88.55
CA LEU A 258 -10.40 -10.09 87.62
C LEU A 258 -10.66 -9.66 86.17
N GLU A 259 -11.92 -9.47 85.78
CA GLU A 259 -12.28 -8.94 84.47
C GLU A 259 -11.72 -7.53 84.25
N GLN A 260 -11.85 -6.64 85.24
CA GLN A 260 -11.33 -5.27 85.17
C GLN A 260 -9.81 -5.25 85.06
N HIS A 261 -9.11 -6.08 85.84
CA HIS A 261 -7.66 -6.25 85.72
C HIS A 261 -7.28 -6.78 84.33
N GLY A 262 -8.01 -7.76 83.79
CA GLY A 262 -7.82 -8.27 82.44
C GLY A 262 -7.99 -7.17 81.38
N HIS A 263 -9.07 -6.38 81.48
CA HIS A 263 -9.32 -5.24 80.59
C HIS A 263 -8.16 -4.24 80.57
N PHE A 264 -7.68 -3.81 81.74
CA PHE A 264 -6.56 -2.87 81.81
C PHE A 264 -5.23 -3.48 81.35
N THR A 265 -5.02 -4.79 81.57
CA THR A 265 -3.85 -5.51 81.06
C THR A 265 -3.81 -5.47 79.54
N ASP A 266 -4.93 -5.79 78.88
CA ASP A 266 -5.03 -5.79 77.43
C ASP A 266 -4.95 -4.37 76.86
N ALA A 267 -5.59 -3.39 77.51
CA ALA A 267 -5.52 -1.99 77.11
C ALA A 267 -4.10 -1.40 77.22
N HIS A 268 -3.37 -1.73 78.29
CA HIS A 268 -1.97 -1.34 78.48
C HIS A 268 -1.09 -1.96 77.39
N ARG A 269 -1.20 -3.27 77.17
CA ARG A 269 -0.44 -3.97 76.12
C ARG A 269 -0.70 -3.39 74.73
N ALA A 270 -1.97 -3.11 74.41
CA ALA A 270 -2.34 -2.49 73.15
C ALA A 270 -1.75 -1.08 73.03
N ALA A 271 -1.84 -0.24 74.07
CA ALA A 271 -1.27 1.11 74.06
C ALA A 271 0.25 1.12 73.89
N VAL A 272 0.96 0.18 74.51
CA VAL A 272 2.42 0.02 74.33
C VAL A 272 2.76 -0.41 72.90
N SER A 273 2.01 -1.36 72.34
CA SER A 273 2.18 -1.81 70.95
C SER A 273 1.89 -0.69 69.95
N ASP A 274 0.77 0.00 70.12
CA ASP A 274 0.33 1.10 69.24
C ASP A 274 1.32 2.28 69.28
N ARG A 275 1.83 2.61 70.47
CA ARG A 275 2.93 3.58 70.62
C ARG A 275 4.16 3.16 69.81
N ALA A 276 4.52 1.88 69.82
CA ALA A 276 5.68 1.38 69.07
C ALA A 276 5.45 1.45 67.56
N VAL A 277 4.22 1.23 67.08
CA VAL A 277 3.86 1.42 65.66
C VAL A 277 3.98 2.89 65.26
N CYS A 278 3.37 3.80 66.03
CA CYS A 278 3.49 5.24 65.79
C CYS A 278 4.95 5.73 65.81
N ALA A 279 5.80 5.18 66.70
CA ALA A 279 7.21 5.55 66.78
C ALA A 279 8.04 5.12 65.56
N ARG A 280 7.55 4.17 64.75
CA ARG A 280 8.18 3.74 63.48
C ARG A 280 7.80 4.60 62.29
N PHE A 281 6.83 5.51 62.46
CA PHE A 281 6.50 6.48 61.42
C PHE A 281 7.49 7.62 61.45
N ASP A 282 8.41 7.60 60.49
CA ASP A 282 9.54 8.53 60.41
C ASP A 282 9.51 9.35 59.12
N TYR A 283 8.32 9.65 58.64
CA TYR A 283 8.13 10.46 57.43
C TYR A 283 7.93 11.93 57.79
N ALA A 284 8.60 12.81 57.06
CA ALA A 284 8.38 14.24 57.13
C ALA A 284 7.02 14.63 56.53
N ALA A 285 6.49 15.79 56.95
CA ALA A 285 5.18 16.28 56.49
C ALA A 285 5.10 16.50 54.97
N ASP A 286 6.22 16.82 54.33
CA ASP A 286 6.33 17.05 52.89
C ASP A 286 6.70 15.79 52.10
N TYR A 287 6.91 14.64 52.75
CA TYR A 287 7.38 13.41 52.11
C TYR A 287 6.46 12.96 50.96
N ARG A 288 5.15 12.89 51.22
CA ARG A 288 4.15 12.49 50.21
C ARG A 288 4.05 13.47 49.05
N TYR A 289 4.23 14.76 49.33
CA TYR A 289 4.27 15.81 48.32
C TYR A 289 5.53 15.68 47.46
N GLY A 290 6.69 15.45 48.08
CA GLY A 290 7.96 15.21 47.39
C GLY A 290 7.91 13.99 46.47
N LEU A 291 7.32 12.88 46.92
CA LEU A 291 7.07 11.71 46.07
C LEU A 291 6.14 12.04 44.90
N GLY A 292 5.07 12.81 45.13
CA GLY A 292 4.17 13.25 44.07
C GLY A 292 4.86 14.13 43.02
N LYS A 293 5.76 15.02 43.45
CA LYS A 293 6.57 15.84 42.53
C LYS A 293 7.50 14.97 41.68
N LYS A 294 8.24 14.05 42.29
CA LYS A 294 9.12 13.10 41.59
C LYS A 294 8.34 12.24 40.59
N ARG A 295 7.18 11.72 41.00
CA ARG A 295 6.27 10.95 40.13
C ARG A 295 5.89 11.74 38.89
N ASN A 296 5.44 12.99 39.07
CA ASN A 296 5.06 13.87 37.97
C ASN A 296 6.25 14.23 37.06
N GLU A 297 7.45 14.39 37.60
CA GLU A 297 8.68 14.63 36.84
C GLU A 297 9.04 13.40 35.99
N SER A 298 9.01 12.19 36.58
CA SER A 298 9.22 10.93 35.86
C SER A 298 8.17 10.70 34.77
N GLU A 299 6.88 10.95 35.04
CA GLU A 299 5.81 10.83 34.03
C GLU A 299 6.05 11.79 32.85
N LYS A 300 6.49 13.04 33.11
CA LYS A 300 6.86 13.98 32.06
C LYS A 300 8.06 13.49 31.24
N HIS A 301 9.11 13.00 31.90
CA HIS A 301 10.27 12.45 31.21
C HIS A 301 9.91 11.27 30.30
N LEU A 302 9.04 10.36 30.76
CA LEU A 302 8.54 9.25 29.94
C LEU A 302 7.77 9.74 28.71
N LEU A 303 6.88 10.72 28.88
CA LEU A 303 6.13 11.32 27.76
C LEU A 303 7.06 11.99 26.73
N GLU A 304 8.09 12.71 27.20
CA GLU A 304 9.10 13.32 26.32
C GLU A 304 9.89 12.26 25.55
N MET A 305 10.27 11.15 26.19
CA MET A 305 10.97 10.04 25.54
C MET A 305 10.07 9.34 24.51
N GLU A 306 8.80 9.08 24.82
CA GLU A 306 7.83 8.51 23.87
C GLU A 306 7.63 9.40 22.65
N SER A 307 7.52 10.71 22.87
CA SER A 307 7.45 11.70 21.79
C SER A 307 8.70 11.64 20.90
N LYS A 308 9.90 11.62 21.49
CA LYS A 308 11.16 11.49 20.75
C LYS A 308 11.22 10.19 19.94
N ILE A 309 10.88 9.05 20.54
CA ILE A 309 10.83 7.76 19.84
C ILE A 309 9.87 7.83 18.65
N SER A 310 8.70 8.42 18.83
CA SER A 310 7.71 8.58 17.75
C SER A 310 8.24 9.45 16.60
N THR A 311 8.91 10.57 16.92
CA THR A 311 9.51 11.44 15.89
C THR A 311 10.62 10.74 15.11
N LEU A 312 11.45 9.95 15.79
CA LEU A 312 12.51 9.14 15.16
C LEU A 312 11.93 8.05 14.25
N GLU A 313 10.82 7.42 14.65
CA GLU A 313 10.12 6.45 13.80
C GLU A 313 9.53 7.08 12.53
N GLU A 314 8.97 8.29 12.65
CA GLU A 314 8.50 9.05 11.49
C GLU A 314 9.64 9.45 10.56
N GLU A 315 10.76 9.92 11.10
CA GLU A 315 11.98 10.23 10.33
C GLU A 315 12.47 8.99 9.59
N LYS A 316 12.55 7.85 10.26
CA LYS A 316 12.95 6.57 9.66
C LYS A 316 12.04 6.17 8.50
N ARG A 317 10.72 6.26 8.66
CA ARG A 317 9.76 5.95 7.58
C ARG A 317 9.91 6.89 6.39
N ARG A 318 10.21 8.18 6.62
CA ARG A 318 10.46 9.15 5.54
C ARG A 318 11.73 8.80 4.78
N LEU A 319 12.80 8.42 5.48
CA LEU A 319 14.06 7.98 4.86
C LEU A 319 13.87 6.70 4.04
N GLU A 320 13.16 5.70 4.57
CA GLU A 320 12.83 4.46 3.83
C GLU A 320 12.06 4.74 2.53
N LYS A 321 11.09 5.66 2.57
CA LYS A 321 10.37 6.08 1.37
C LYS A 321 11.28 6.77 0.36
N ARG A 322 12.14 7.69 0.83
CA ARG A 322 13.09 8.43 -0.01
C ARG A 322 14.11 7.49 -0.66
N GLU A 323 14.63 6.52 0.07
CA GLU A 323 15.52 5.48 -0.49
C GLU A 323 14.83 4.69 -1.59
N GLY A 324 13.56 4.31 -1.42
CA GLY A 324 12.78 3.63 -2.46
C GLY A 324 12.58 4.50 -3.72
N GLU A 325 12.36 5.80 -3.55
CA GLU A 325 12.28 6.75 -4.66
C GLU A 325 13.63 6.91 -5.39
N LEU A 326 14.72 7.05 -4.63
CA LEU A 326 16.09 7.13 -5.16
C LEU A 326 16.45 5.86 -5.95
N GLU A 327 16.09 4.69 -5.45
CA GLU A 327 16.36 3.41 -6.10
C GLU A 327 15.62 3.26 -7.43
N GLN A 328 14.38 3.77 -7.53
CA GLN A 328 13.66 3.84 -8.80
C GLN A 328 14.30 4.84 -9.77
N GLN A 329 14.74 6.00 -9.29
CA GLN A 329 15.42 7.02 -10.11
C GLN A 329 16.75 6.51 -10.65
N ILE A 330 17.56 5.87 -9.80
CA ILE A 330 18.83 5.25 -10.19
C ILE A 330 18.59 4.20 -11.28
N LYS A 331 17.62 3.29 -11.10
CA LYS A 331 17.28 2.27 -12.13
C LYS A 331 16.88 2.90 -13.46
N LYS A 332 16.10 3.97 -13.44
CA LYS A 332 15.70 4.69 -14.65
C LYS A 332 16.91 5.32 -15.34
N LEU A 333 17.75 6.03 -14.59
CA LEU A 333 18.96 6.66 -15.11
C LEU A 333 19.98 5.65 -15.62
N GLN A 334 20.11 4.48 -14.99
CA GLN A 334 20.94 3.37 -15.49
C GLN A 334 20.44 2.89 -16.87
N GLY A 335 19.12 2.77 -17.05
CA GLY A 335 18.53 2.44 -18.35
C GLY A 335 18.76 3.52 -19.41
N ASP A 336 18.69 4.81 -19.02
CA ASP A 336 18.98 5.93 -19.92
C ASP A 336 20.48 6.02 -20.25
N LEU A 337 21.36 5.73 -19.28
CA LEU A 337 22.82 5.66 -19.46
C LEU A 337 23.19 4.55 -20.45
N GLN A 338 22.55 3.37 -20.35
CA GLN A 338 22.74 2.29 -21.30
C GLN A 338 22.38 2.72 -22.73
N LYS A 339 21.20 3.33 -22.92
CA LYS A 339 20.77 3.84 -24.24
C LYS A 339 21.71 4.92 -24.77
N ALA A 340 22.19 5.81 -23.91
CA ALA A 340 23.17 6.84 -24.30
C ALA A 340 24.50 6.20 -24.73
N GLY A 341 24.96 5.15 -24.03
CA GLY A 341 26.10 4.35 -24.43
C GLY A 341 25.93 3.70 -25.80
N GLU A 342 24.79 3.04 -26.02
CA GLU A 342 24.42 2.44 -27.32
C GLU A 342 24.39 3.50 -28.44
N ALA A 343 23.89 4.71 -28.16
CA ALA A 343 23.87 5.80 -29.13
C ALA A 343 25.28 6.31 -29.51
N VAL A 344 26.20 6.39 -28.54
CA VAL A 344 27.61 6.72 -28.80
C VAL A 344 28.25 5.67 -29.70
N GLU A 345 28.03 4.38 -29.43
CA GLU A 345 28.54 3.27 -30.24
C GLU A 345 27.94 3.26 -31.65
N LEU A 346 26.62 3.41 -31.77
CA LEU A 346 25.92 3.50 -33.05
C LEU A 346 26.40 4.69 -33.89
N PHE A 347 26.64 5.84 -33.26
CA PHE A 347 27.19 7.00 -33.95
C PHE A 347 28.62 6.74 -34.42
N ALA A 348 29.45 6.07 -33.63
CA ALA A 348 30.80 5.67 -34.06
C ALA A 348 30.75 4.74 -35.29
N LEU A 349 29.89 3.71 -35.27
CA LEU A 349 29.66 2.81 -36.41
C LEU A 349 29.12 3.54 -37.65
N PHE A 350 28.21 4.51 -37.46
CA PHE A 350 27.69 5.33 -38.55
C PHE A 350 28.82 6.14 -39.23
N ILE A 351 29.69 6.77 -38.45
CA ILE A 351 30.81 7.54 -38.99
C ILE A 351 31.79 6.66 -39.78
N GLU A 352 32.03 5.43 -39.34
CA GLU A 352 32.83 4.47 -40.12
C GLU A 352 32.20 4.17 -41.47
N LYS A 353 30.88 3.87 -41.50
CA LYS A 353 30.16 3.55 -42.75
C LYS A 353 29.96 4.76 -43.68
N GLU A 354 29.83 5.97 -43.12
CA GLU A 354 29.70 7.21 -43.90
C GLU A 354 30.94 7.44 -44.78
N LYS A 355 32.13 7.03 -44.31
CA LYS A 355 33.36 7.11 -45.10
C LYS A 355 33.26 6.26 -46.38
N ASP A 356 32.83 5.01 -46.24
CA ASP A 356 32.62 4.10 -47.37
C ASP A 356 31.54 4.63 -48.33
N TYR A 357 30.48 5.24 -47.80
CA TYR A 357 29.43 5.87 -48.60
C TYR A 357 29.96 7.06 -49.42
N GLN A 358 30.77 7.94 -48.83
CA GLN A 358 31.40 9.06 -49.53
C GLN A 358 32.33 8.56 -50.65
N ASP A 359 33.12 7.52 -50.40
CA ASP A 359 33.96 6.88 -51.41
C ASP A 359 33.13 6.30 -52.56
N CYS A 360 32.04 5.58 -52.25
CA CYS A 360 31.11 5.06 -53.27
C CYS A 360 30.46 6.18 -54.08
N ARG A 361 30.09 7.29 -53.43
CA ARG A 361 29.48 8.45 -54.09
C ARG A 361 30.47 9.16 -55.01
N GLY A 362 31.73 9.26 -54.59
CA GLY A 362 32.83 9.75 -55.44
C GLY A 362 32.98 8.90 -56.69
N ARG A 363 33.08 7.58 -56.53
CA ARG A 363 33.13 6.63 -57.65
C ARG A 363 31.93 6.73 -58.58
N LEU A 364 30.72 6.89 -58.03
CA LEU A 364 29.50 7.09 -58.83
C LEU A 364 29.58 8.39 -59.65
N SER A 365 30.06 9.49 -59.05
CA SER A 365 30.25 10.75 -59.77
C SER A 365 31.26 10.62 -60.90
N ASP A 366 32.34 9.86 -60.72
CA ASP A 366 33.34 9.63 -61.75
C ASP A 366 32.77 8.78 -62.91
N VAL A 367 31.99 7.75 -62.58
CA VAL A 367 31.26 6.94 -63.58
C VAL A 367 30.27 7.80 -64.37
N LEU A 368 29.50 8.67 -63.71
CA LEU A 368 28.55 9.57 -64.38
C LEU A 368 29.25 10.55 -65.34
N LYS A 369 30.40 11.13 -64.94
CA LYS A 369 31.23 11.95 -65.84
C LYS A 369 31.71 11.15 -67.04
N SER A 370 32.22 9.94 -66.80
CA SER A 370 32.67 9.05 -67.89
C SER A 370 31.54 8.69 -68.85
N ILE A 371 30.30 8.50 -68.36
CA ILE A 371 29.14 8.25 -69.22
C ILE A 371 28.84 9.48 -70.08
N ALA A 372 28.80 10.68 -69.50
CA ALA A 372 28.57 11.92 -70.24
C ALA A 372 29.65 12.18 -71.32
N ASP A 373 30.92 11.91 -71.01
CA ASP A 373 32.04 12.00 -71.97
C ASP A 373 31.89 10.97 -73.11
N LEU A 374 31.45 9.75 -72.81
CA LEU A 374 31.17 8.74 -73.82
C LEU A 374 29.97 9.09 -74.69
N GLU A 375 28.91 9.68 -74.13
CA GLU A 375 27.74 10.14 -74.88
C GLU A 375 28.08 11.27 -75.84
N THR A 376 28.87 12.25 -75.40
CA THR A 376 29.35 13.33 -76.29
C THR A 376 30.24 12.78 -77.41
N ARG A 377 31.07 11.77 -77.12
CA ARG A 377 31.89 11.10 -78.14
C ARG A 377 31.05 10.27 -79.12
N LYS A 378 30.02 9.58 -78.64
CA LYS A 378 29.03 8.87 -79.47
C LYS A 378 28.33 9.84 -80.42
N ALA A 379 27.84 10.98 -79.93
CA ALA A 379 27.19 12.00 -80.75
C ALA A 379 28.11 12.53 -81.86
N LYS A 380 29.38 12.81 -81.56
CA LYS A 380 30.38 13.24 -82.57
C LYS A 380 30.58 12.18 -83.66
N LEU A 381 30.68 10.90 -83.28
CA LEU A 381 30.82 9.80 -84.23
C LEU A 381 29.57 9.59 -85.09
N THR A 382 28.38 9.73 -84.51
CA THR A 382 27.11 9.67 -85.26
C THR A 382 27.03 10.77 -86.31
N ASN A 383 27.33 12.01 -85.95
CA ASN A 383 27.36 13.13 -86.90
C ASN A 383 28.39 12.91 -88.02
N SER A 384 29.58 12.39 -87.68
CA SER A 384 30.59 12.04 -88.69
C SER A 384 30.10 10.93 -89.63
N ARG A 385 29.36 9.94 -89.14
CA ARG A 385 28.79 8.87 -89.96
C ARG A 385 27.72 9.41 -90.91
N GLU A 386 26.86 10.30 -90.44
CA GLU A 386 25.82 10.94 -91.26
C GLU A 386 26.42 11.83 -92.35
N SER A 387 27.47 12.59 -92.04
CA SER A 387 28.21 13.37 -93.05
C SER A 387 28.79 12.49 -94.15
N LEU A 388 29.47 11.40 -93.77
CA LEU A 388 30.06 10.46 -94.73
C LEU A 388 28.99 9.75 -95.57
N GLN A 389 27.83 9.42 -95.00
CA GLN A 389 26.68 8.90 -95.76
C GLN A 389 26.14 9.92 -96.76
N GLY A 390 26.08 11.20 -96.38
CA GLY A 390 25.73 12.29 -97.28
C GLY A 390 26.70 12.44 -98.45
N ASP A 391 28.01 12.35 -98.17
CA ASP A 391 29.06 12.42 -99.19
C ASP A 391 28.98 11.24 -100.17
N ILE A 392 28.77 10.01 -99.67
CA ILE A 392 28.58 8.81 -100.50
C ILE A 392 27.37 8.99 -101.43
N GLY A 393 26.21 9.41 -100.90
CA GLY A 393 25.02 9.66 -101.72
C GLY A 393 25.18 10.86 -102.70
N GLY A 394 26.12 11.76 -102.44
CA GLY A 394 26.54 12.80 -103.38
C GLY A 394 27.36 12.24 -104.55
N ILE A 395 28.33 11.39 -104.24
CA ILE A 395 29.21 10.74 -105.23
C ILE A 395 28.42 9.78 -106.12
N GLU A 396 27.51 8.97 -105.56
CA GLU A 396 26.65 8.06 -106.33
C GLU A 396 25.81 8.80 -107.39
N ARG A 397 25.29 9.98 -107.06
CA ARG A 397 24.55 10.82 -108.02
C ARG A 397 25.44 11.35 -109.14
N GLN A 398 26.69 11.72 -108.83
CA GLN A 398 27.65 12.17 -109.86
C GLN A 398 28.05 11.04 -110.81
N VAL A 399 28.24 9.83 -110.28
CA VAL A 399 28.54 8.64 -111.10
C VAL A 399 27.38 8.34 -112.05
N TRP A 400 26.15 8.32 -111.54
CA TRP A 400 24.96 8.08 -112.37
C TRP A 400 24.80 9.12 -113.49
N GLN A 401 25.06 10.40 -113.20
CA GLN A 401 24.99 11.47 -114.19
C GLN A 401 26.00 11.26 -115.34
N ARG A 402 27.24 10.88 -115.00
CA ARG A 402 28.29 10.61 -116.00
C ARG A 402 28.02 9.35 -116.83
N GLU A 403 27.46 8.31 -116.23
CA GLU A 403 27.06 7.09 -116.95
C GLU A 403 25.97 7.39 -117.99
N LYS A 404 25.01 8.27 -117.66
CA LYS A 404 23.97 8.70 -118.58
C LYS A 404 24.54 9.49 -119.77
N GLU A 405 25.43 10.45 -119.50
CA GLU A 405 26.11 11.24 -120.55
C GLU A 405 26.94 10.35 -121.49
N GLN A 406 27.59 9.31 -120.95
CA GLN A 406 28.34 8.33 -121.75
C GLN A 406 27.43 7.50 -122.67
N GLN A 407 26.27 7.04 -122.18
CA GLN A 407 25.32 6.28 -122.99
C GLN A 407 24.74 7.11 -124.15
N GLU A 408 24.46 8.39 -123.93
CA GLU A 408 23.95 9.31 -124.96
C GLU A 408 24.98 9.54 -126.07
N ALA A 409 26.26 9.76 -125.72
CA ALA A 409 27.34 9.91 -126.70
C ALA A 409 27.59 8.63 -127.52
N GLN A 410 27.46 7.46 -126.89
CA GLN A 410 27.68 6.17 -127.54
C GLN A 410 26.54 5.77 -128.50
N ALA A 411 25.32 6.23 -128.22
CA ALA A 411 24.18 6.11 -129.13
C ALA A 411 24.36 6.99 -130.39
N GLN A 412 24.87 8.22 -130.25
CA GLN A 412 25.15 9.12 -131.37
C GLN A 412 26.26 8.59 -132.29
N TYR A 413 27.32 8.01 -131.74
CA TYR A 413 28.41 7.43 -132.54
C TYR A 413 27.98 6.20 -133.35
N SER A 414 27.03 5.41 -132.84
CA SER A 414 26.60 4.16 -133.48
C SER A 414 25.71 4.40 -134.72
N ILE A 415 25.09 5.58 -134.85
CA ILE A 415 24.17 5.90 -135.97
C ILE A 415 24.92 6.22 -137.26
N TYR A 416 26.13 6.78 -137.17
CA TYR A 416 26.88 7.30 -138.33
C TYR A 416 28.10 6.47 -138.73
N LYS A 417 28.34 5.34 -138.06
CA LYS A 417 29.56 4.55 -138.20
C LYS A 417 29.67 3.79 -139.54
N ASP A 418 28.53 3.40 -140.14
CA ASP A 418 28.49 2.50 -141.30
C ASP A 418 27.74 3.09 -142.53
N ALA A 419 27.63 4.42 -142.64
CA ALA A 419 26.94 5.09 -143.74
C ALA A 419 27.90 5.41 -144.93
N PRO A 420 27.66 4.85 -146.14
CA PRO A 420 28.53 5.04 -147.32
C PRO A 420 28.36 6.39 -148.03
N GLU A 421 29.42 6.85 -148.72
CA GLU A 421 29.44 8.08 -149.54
C GLU A 421 28.42 8.03 -150.69
N ALA A 422 27.56 9.05 -150.77
CA ALA A 422 26.59 9.22 -151.84
C ALA A 422 26.52 10.70 -152.30
N GLU A 423 26.18 10.86 -153.58
CA GLU A 423 26.25 12.09 -154.39
C GLU A 423 25.53 13.31 -153.78
N THR A 424 26.17 14.47 -153.97
CA THR A 424 25.71 15.80 -153.54
C THR A 424 24.38 16.18 -154.16
N LEU A 425 23.34 16.21 -153.32
CA LEU A 425 22.04 16.81 -153.60
C LEU A 425 22.00 18.25 -153.06
N GLU A 426 21.55 19.21 -153.87
CA GLU A 426 21.40 20.61 -153.49
C GLU A 426 20.32 20.80 -152.41
N GLY A 427 20.70 21.41 -151.28
CA GLY A 427 19.84 21.77 -150.15
C GLY A 427 20.61 21.82 -148.81
N CYS A 428 20.14 22.61 -147.84
CA CYS A 428 20.73 22.66 -146.49
C CYS A 428 20.41 21.36 -145.71
N ILE A 429 21.32 20.89 -144.85
CA ILE A 429 21.14 19.68 -144.00
C ILE A 429 19.79 19.73 -143.28
N ALA A 430 19.39 20.89 -142.75
CA ALA A 430 18.13 21.07 -142.05
C ALA A 430 16.89 20.86 -142.95
N GLU A 431 16.96 21.20 -144.24
CA GLU A 431 15.84 21.07 -145.19
C GLU A 431 15.69 19.63 -145.70
N LEU A 432 16.80 18.93 -145.90
CA LEU A 432 16.82 17.51 -146.25
C LEU A 432 16.40 16.64 -145.04
N GLU A 433 16.77 17.04 -143.83
CA GLU A 433 16.29 16.41 -142.59
C GLU A 433 14.79 16.65 -142.36
N GLU A 434 14.24 17.83 -142.68
CA GLU A 434 12.78 18.06 -142.62
C GLU A 434 12.00 17.25 -143.66
N ARG A 435 12.49 17.13 -144.90
CA ARG A 435 11.86 16.25 -145.91
C ARG A 435 11.90 14.78 -145.52
N LEU A 436 12.96 14.34 -144.85
CA LEU A 436 13.10 12.99 -144.31
C LEU A 436 12.26 12.78 -143.04
N LYS A 437 12.00 13.84 -142.27
CA LYS A 437 11.08 13.85 -141.12
C LYS A 437 9.62 13.77 -141.56
N ALA A 438 9.23 14.50 -142.59
CA ALA A 438 7.89 14.47 -143.16
C ALA A 438 7.54 13.12 -143.81
N LEU A 439 8.49 12.48 -144.52
CA LEU A 439 8.31 11.13 -145.09
C LEU A 439 8.40 10.00 -144.05
N LYS A 440 9.08 10.22 -142.90
CA LYS A 440 9.08 9.27 -141.76
C LYS A 440 7.87 9.44 -140.85
N GLU A 441 7.25 10.61 -140.74
CA GLU A 441 6.03 10.82 -139.96
C GLU A 441 4.79 10.16 -140.61
N GLU A 442 4.72 10.04 -141.94
CA GLU A 442 3.63 9.30 -142.63
C GLU A 442 3.73 7.77 -142.52
N TYR A 443 4.92 7.19 -142.31
CA TYR A 443 5.12 5.72 -142.18
C TYR A 443 5.35 5.23 -140.73
N SER A 444 5.68 6.12 -139.78
CA SER A 444 5.94 5.77 -138.38
C SER A 444 4.74 5.92 -137.44
N GLY A 445 3.67 6.59 -137.87
CA GLY A 445 2.43 6.76 -137.10
C GLY A 445 1.64 5.45 -136.89
N GLU A 446 1.55 4.60 -137.91
CA GLU A 446 0.79 3.34 -137.82
C GLU A 446 1.56 2.21 -137.11
N ILE A 447 2.90 2.17 -137.21
CA ILE A 447 3.74 1.15 -136.56
C ILE A 447 3.94 1.46 -135.07
N GLY A 448 4.05 2.75 -134.68
CA GLY A 448 4.12 3.16 -133.28
C GLY A 448 2.82 2.91 -132.50
N LEU A 449 1.66 3.05 -133.16
CA LEU A 449 0.35 2.72 -132.58
C LEU A 449 0.14 1.21 -132.39
N LEU A 450 0.71 0.37 -133.26
CA LEU A 450 0.62 -1.10 -133.16
C LEU A 450 1.64 -1.71 -132.18
N GLU A 451 2.85 -1.17 -132.06
CA GLU A 451 3.86 -1.64 -131.08
C GLU A 451 3.54 -1.21 -129.65
N LYS A 452 2.97 -0.01 -129.44
CA LYS A 452 2.50 0.42 -128.12
C LYS A 452 1.32 -0.44 -127.67
N ARG A 453 0.43 -0.83 -128.59
CA ARG A 453 -0.67 -1.76 -128.33
C ARG A 453 -0.17 -3.19 -128.03
N LYS A 454 0.90 -3.66 -128.68
CA LYS A 454 1.55 -4.95 -128.39
C LYS A 454 2.30 -4.97 -127.04
N LYS A 455 2.92 -3.86 -126.62
CA LYS A 455 3.61 -3.75 -125.32
C LYS A 455 2.66 -3.50 -124.14
N GLU A 456 1.52 -2.85 -124.37
CA GLU A 456 0.48 -2.64 -123.34
C GLU A 456 -0.43 -3.88 -123.16
N LEU A 457 -0.70 -4.66 -124.23
CA LEU A 457 -1.53 -5.89 -124.14
C LEU A 457 -0.77 -7.15 -123.69
N ALA A 458 0.56 -7.21 -123.79
CA ALA A 458 1.33 -8.40 -123.37
C ALA A 458 1.28 -8.70 -121.86
N PRO A 459 1.43 -7.72 -120.94
CA PRO A 459 1.24 -7.97 -119.51
C PRO A 459 -0.24 -8.16 -119.15
N ASP A 460 -1.18 -7.56 -119.88
CA ASP A 460 -2.61 -7.75 -119.64
C ASP A 460 -3.13 -9.12 -120.10
N CYS A 461 -2.62 -9.70 -121.19
CA CYS A 461 -2.93 -11.10 -121.55
C CYS A 461 -2.41 -12.08 -120.50
N VAL A 462 -1.22 -11.87 -119.93
CA VAL A 462 -0.68 -12.75 -118.87
C VAL A 462 -1.41 -12.55 -117.53
N ARG A 463 -1.84 -11.33 -117.21
CA ARG A 463 -2.62 -11.04 -116.01
C ARG A 463 -4.07 -11.53 -116.13
N LYS A 464 -4.70 -11.37 -117.28
CA LYS A 464 -6.06 -11.87 -117.57
C LYS A 464 -6.11 -13.38 -117.71
N GLN A 465 -5.09 -14.03 -118.26
CA GLN A 465 -4.97 -15.50 -118.26
C GLN A 465 -4.80 -16.04 -116.83
N LYS A 466 -3.98 -15.40 -115.98
CA LYS A 466 -3.84 -15.76 -114.56
C LYS A 466 -5.09 -15.46 -113.72
N GLU A 467 -5.91 -14.48 -114.08
CA GLU A 467 -7.20 -14.21 -113.45
C GLU A 467 -8.27 -15.22 -113.89
N LEU A 468 -8.30 -15.59 -115.18
CA LEU A 468 -9.17 -16.66 -115.70
C LEU A 468 -8.83 -18.04 -115.10
N ASP A 469 -7.55 -18.39 -115.01
CA ASP A 469 -7.08 -19.64 -114.40
C ASP A 469 -7.36 -19.70 -112.88
N LYS A 470 -7.45 -18.54 -112.20
CA LYS A 470 -7.84 -18.44 -110.78
C LYS A 470 -9.35 -18.53 -110.55
N LEU A 471 -10.15 -18.21 -111.55
CA LEU A 471 -11.62 -18.25 -111.45
C LEU A 471 -12.18 -19.64 -111.76
N GLY A 472 -11.39 -20.56 -112.33
CA GLY A 472 -11.72 -21.98 -112.42
C GLY A 472 -12.93 -22.32 -113.30
N LEU A 473 -13.33 -21.39 -114.19
CA LEU A 473 -14.51 -21.50 -115.05
C LEU A 473 -14.10 -21.95 -116.46
N LYS A 474 -14.93 -22.79 -117.08
CA LYS A 474 -14.70 -23.26 -118.46
C LYS A 474 -15.33 -22.32 -119.48
N GLU A 475 -14.78 -22.36 -120.69
CA GLU A 475 -14.99 -21.37 -121.77
C GLU A 475 -16.45 -21.21 -122.20
N GLU A 476 -17.30 -22.21 -121.91
CA GLU A 476 -18.73 -22.18 -122.21
C GLU A 476 -19.58 -21.39 -121.18
N GLU A 477 -19.04 -21.04 -120.01
CA GLU A 477 -19.81 -20.44 -118.89
C GLU A 477 -19.84 -18.91 -118.91
N TYR A 478 -19.02 -18.26 -119.73
CA TYR A 478 -18.93 -16.78 -119.82
C TYR A 478 -19.10 -16.23 -121.24
N THR A 479 -19.24 -17.10 -122.25
CA THR A 479 -19.61 -16.69 -123.62
C THR A 479 -21.09 -16.30 -123.66
N GLY A 480 -21.40 -15.06 -123.23
CA GLY A 480 -22.75 -14.51 -123.27
C GLY A 480 -23.07 -13.41 -122.26
N VAL A 481 -22.12 -13.04 -121.39
CA VAL A 481 -22.33 -12.01 -120.37
C VAL A 481 -21.86 -10.64 -120.88
N VAL A 482 -22.75 -9.66 -120.91
CA VAL A 482 -22.48 -8.29 -121.36
C VAL A 482 -22.00 -7.44 -120.17
N TYR A 483 -20.89 -6.73 -120.36
CA TYR A 483 -20.27 -5.86 -119.36
C TYR A 483 -21.00 -4.49 -119.29
N ASP A 484 -21.45 -4.10 -118.09
CA ASP A 484 -22.19 -2.85 -117.82
C ASP A 484 -21.34 -1.88 -116.99
N GLU A 485 -20.73 -0.90 -117.67
CA GLU A 485 -19.83 0.10 -117.10
C GLU A 485 -20.48 1.01 -116.03
N PRO A 486 -21.72 1.50 -116.18
CA PRO A 486 -22.40 2.23 -115.11
C PRO A 486 -22.81 1.36 -113.90
N ALA A 487 -22.77 0.03 -113.99
CA ALA A 487 -22.89 -0.83 -112.81
C ALA A 487 -21.56 -0.91 -112.03
N ALA A 488 -20.42 -0.90 -112.72
CA ALA A 488 -19.10 -0.93 -112.11
C ALA A 488 -18.75 0.38 -111.37
N GLU A 489 -19.09 1.55 -111.92
CA GLU A 489 -18.90 2.84 -111.24
C GLU A 489 -19.78 2.98 -109.99
N ARG A 490 -21.04 2.50 -110.06
CA ARG A 490 -21.93 2.47 -108.88
C ARG A 490 -21.34 1.62 -107.75
N ILE A 491 -20.72 0.49 -108.06
CA ILE A 491 -20.07 -0.37 -107.07
C ILE A 491 -18.83 0.32 -106.48
N ALA A 492 -18.05 1.06 -107.28
CA ALA A 492 -16.89 1.79 -106.79
C ALA A 492 -17.28 2.96 -105.85
N GLU A 493 -18.33 3.71 -106.17
CA GLU A 493 -18.88 4.74 -105.27
C GLU A 493 -19.49 4.12 -104.00
N GLU A 494 -20.14 2.96 -104.12
CA GLU A 494 -20.70 2.23 -102.99
C GLU A 494 -19.58 1.79 -102.03
N ILE A 495 -18.43 1.34 -102.54
CA ILE A 495 -17.24 0.99 -101.73
C ILE A 495 -16.72 2.21 -100.95
N ILE A 496 -16.56 3.37 -101.59
CA ILE A 496 -16.08 4.59 -100.91
C ILE A 496 -17.07 5.04 -99.83
N SER A 497 -18.37 4.94 -100.11
CA SER A 497 -19.43 5.27 -99.16
C SER A 497 -19.44 4.31 -97.95
N LEU A 498 -19.23 3.01 -98.20
CA LEU A 498 -19.19 1.95 -97.20
C LEU A 498 -17.96 2.09 -96.31
N GLU A 499 -16.79 2.47 -96.84
CA GLU A 499 -15.59 2.71 -96.05
C GLU A 499 -15.74 3.90 -95.09
N ARG A 500 -16.38 4.99 -95.53
CA ARG A 500 -16.75 6.12 -94.65
C ARG A 500 -17.72 5.69 -93.55
N LEU A 501 -18.71 4.86 -93.90
CA LEU A 501 -19.67 4.29 -92.96
C LEU A 501 -18.96 3.39 -91.93
N LEU A 502 -18.03 2.55 -92.36
CA LEU A 502 -17.27 1.63 -91.51
C LEU A 502 -16.40 2.39 -90.50
N LYS A 503 -15.78 3.50 -90.93
CA LYS A 503 -15.00 4.39 -90.05
C LYS A 503 -15.89 5.09 -89.01
N LYS A 504 -17.09 5.52 -89.41
CA LYS A 504 -18.08 6.12 -88.50
C LYS A 504 -18.64 5.10 -87.49
N ARG A 505 -18.96 3.89 -87.94
CA ARG A 505 -19.47 2.81 -87.08
C ARG A 505 -18.44 2.33 -86.05
N ARG A 506 -17.15 2.25 -86.39
CA ARG A 506 -16.08 1.93 -85.43
C ARG A 506 -15.91 2.99 -84.34
N GLN A 507 -16.19 4.26 -84.66
CA GLN A 507 -16.19 5.32 -83.66
C GLN A 507 -17.42 5.22 -82.74
N GLU A 508 -18.60 4.99 -83.31
CA GLU A 508 -19.84 4.73 -82.54
C GLU A 508 -19.72 3.49 -81.65
N GLU A 509 -19.05 2.43 -82.09
CA GLU A 509 -18.76 1.21 -81.30
C GLU A 509 -17.87 1.52 -80.09
N LYS A 510 -16.81 2.33 -80.26
CA LYS A 510 -15.95 2.76 -79.15
C LYS A 510 -16.68 3.63 -78.14
N ASP A 511 -17.57 4.50 -78.60
CA ASP A 511 -18.35 5.39 -77.73
C ASP A 511 -19.44 4.60 -76.98
N ALA A 512 -20.11 3.64 -77.64
CA ALA A 512 -21.06 2.73 -77.01
C ALA A 512 -20.39 1.81 -75.96
N ALA A 513 -19.19 1.29 -76.23
CA ALA A 513 -18.43 0.47 -75.27
C ALA A 513 -18.03 1.27 -74.02
N LYS A 514 -17.76 2.58 -74.15
CA LYS A 514 -17.52 3.46 -73.00
C LYS A 514 -18.79 3.71 -72.18
N GLU A 515 -19.92 3.92 -72.84
CA GLU A 515 -21.21 4.09 -72.16
C GLU A 515 -21.67 2.80 -71.46
N GLU A 516 -21.45 1.64 -72.07
CA GLU A 516 -21.70 0.33 -71.46
C GLU A 516 -20.86 0.14 -70.18
N GLY A 517 -19.56 0.43 -70.24
CA GLY A 517 -18.67 0.36 -69.07
C GLY A 517 -19.06 1.33 -67.95
N ALA A 518 -19.53 2.54 -68.29
CA ALA A 518 -20.03 3.51 -67.32
C ALA A 518 -21.35 3.05 -66.68
N ALA A 519 -22.25 2.44 -67.46
CA ALA A 519 -23.52 1.89 -66.98
C ALA A 519 -23.33 0.68 -66.07
N ASP A 520 -22.42 -0.25 -66.41
CA ASP A 520 -22.10 -1.42 -65.59
C ASP A 520 -21.47 -1.01 -64.25
N SER A 521 -20.60 0.01 -64.26
CA SER A 521 -20.01 0.58 -63.04
C SER A 521 -21.07 1.25 -62.15
N ALA A 522 -21.99 2.02 -62.75
CA ALA A 522 -23.10 2.63 -62.02
C ALA A 522 -24.07 1.59 -61.44
N PHE A 523 -24.32 0.49 -62.16
CA PHE A 523 -25.13 -0.64 -61.68
C PHE A 523 -24.47 -1.33 -60.48
N LYS A 524 -23.17 -1.66 -60.57
CA LYS A 524 -22.41 -2.28 -59.47
C LYS A 524 -22.40 -1.40 -58.22
N ASN A 525 -22.21 -0.08 -58.36
CA ASN A 525 -22.25 0.86 -57.24
C ASN A 525 -23.64 0.93 -56.59
N ALA A 526 -24.72 0.98 -57.40
CA ALA A 526 -26.08 0.97 -56.87
C ALA A 526 -26.42 -0.36 -56.16
N LEU A 527 -25.96 -1.51 -56.68
CA LEU A 527 -26.15 -2.81 -56.05
C LEU A 527 -25.39 -2.93 -54.72
N HIS A 528 -24.17 -2.38 -54.66
CA HIS A 528 -23.39 -2.30 -53.43
C HIS A 528 -24.08 -1.44 -52.36
N GLU A 529 -24.69 -0.33 -52.77
CA GLU A 529 -25.42 0.58 -51.87
C GLU A 529 -26.70 -0.05 -51.31
N VAL A 530 -27.42 -0.85 -52.12
CA VAL A 530 -28.58 -1.64 -51.66
C VAL A 530 -28.16 -2.68 -50.62
N LYS A 531 -27.06 -3.41 -50.86
CA LYS A 531 -26.48 -4.34 -49.89
C LYS A 531 -26.04 -3.65 -48.60
N ARG A 532 -25.45 -2.45 -48.70
CA ARG A 532 -25.02 -1.62 -47.55
C ARG A 532 -26.19 -1.19 -46.67
N LEU A 533 -27.37 -0.97 -47.26
CA LEU A 533 -28.60 -0.60 -46.57
C LEU A 533 -29.37 -1.80 -45.99
N GLY A 534 -28.79 -3.01 -46.05
CA GLY A 534 -29.29 -4.20 -45.35
C GLY A 534 -30.30 -5.06 -46.13
N ALA A 535 -30.55 -4.75 -47.40
CA ALA A 535 -31.37 -5.59 -48.29
C ALA A 535 -30.48 -6.41 -49.24
N GLY A 536 -30.74 -7.71 -49.37
CA GLY A 536 -29.94 -8.61 -50.21
C GLY A 536 -30.07 -8.33 -51.72
N ASP A 537 -31.27 -7.93 -52.14
CA ASP A 537 -31.62 -7.60 -53.53
C ASP A 537 -32.46 -6.30 -53.58
N PRO A 538 -32.45 -5.56 -54.70
CA PRO A 538 -33.30 -4.38 -54.88
C PRO A 538 -34.79 -4.72 -54.78
N LEU A 539 -35.58 -3.85 -54.13
CA LEU A 539 -37.03 -4.00 -53.99
C LEU A 539 -37.74 -4.10 -55.35
N PRO A 540 -38.83 -4.90 -55.45
CA PRO A 540 -39.61 -5.00 -56.67
C PRO A 540 -40.29 -3.67 -57.03
N PRO A 541 -40.51 -3.36 -58.32
CA PRO A 541 -41.01 -2.07 -58.82
C PRO A 541 -42.28 -1.54 -58.14
N GLU A 542 -43.13 -2.42 -57.65
CA GLU A 542 -44.41 -2.13 -57.01
C GLU A 542 -44.23 -1.57 -55.58
N GLU A 543 -43.10 -1.86 -54.94
CA GLU A 543 -42.80 -1.51 -53.55
C GLU A 543 -41.91 -0.26 -53.44
N ILE A 544 -41.39 0.25 -54.56
CA ILE A 544 -40.55 1.45 -54.60
C ILE A 544 -41.44 2.70 -54.52
N LYS A 545 -41.48 3.32 -53.34
CA LYS A 545 -42.27 4.54 -53.09
C LYS A 545 -41.57 5.80 -53.66
N GLY A 546 -42.36 6.82 -54.00
CA GLY A 546 -41.90 8.11 -54.53
C GLY A 546 -41.92 8.20 -56.06
N ASP A 547 -41.12 9.09 -56.65
CA ASP A 547 -41.15 9.45 -58.08
C ASP A 547 -40.54 8.38 -59.03
N PHE A 548 -40.65 7.10 -58.67
CA PHE A 548 -40.04 5.99 -59.41
C PHE A 548 -40.65 5.83 -60.81
N GLY A 549 -41.97 5.99 -60.95
CA GLY A 549 -42.68 5.90 -62.23
C GLY A 549 -42.20 6.94 -63.26
N GLU A 550 -42.05 8.20 -62.85
CA GLU A 550 -41.51 9.29 -63.70
C GLU A 550 -40.04 9.08 -64.05
N ARG A 551 -39.19 8.70 -63.08
CA ARG A 551 -37.77 8.42 -63.35
C ARG A 551 -37.58 7.26 -64.32
N ARG A 552 -38.42 6.23 -64.20
CA ARG A 552 -38.44 5.09 -65.14
C ARG A 552 -38.94 5.52 -66.52
N LYS A 553 -39.94 6.40 -66.61
CA LYS A 553 -40.40 6.99 -67.89
C LYS A 553 -39.33 7.86 -68.57
N ARG A 554 -38.59 8.68 -67.82
CA ARG A 554 -37.48 9.49 -68.37
C ARG A 554 -36.34 8.63 -68.93
N ARG A 555 -35.99 7.52 -68.27
CA ARG A 555 -35.03 6.54 -68.82
C ARG A 555 -35.62 5.66 -69.94
N ALA A 556 -36.92 5.40 -69.93
CA ALA A 556 -37.61 4.70 -71.03
C ALA A 556 -37.62 5.52 -72.33
N GLY A 557 -37.66 6.86 -72.25
CA GLY A 557 -37.48 7.76 -73.41
C GLY A 557 -36.10 7.63 -74.06
N VAL A 558 -35.05 7.46 -73.25
CA VAL A 558 -33.68 7.18 -73.73
C VAL A 558 -33.60 5.77 -74.34
N LEU A 559 -34.22 4.77 -73.73
CA LEU A 559 -34.25 3.40 -74.25
C LEU A 559 -35.02 3.25 -75.57
N MET A 560 -36.07 4.05 -75.80
CA MET A 560 -36.82 4.12 -77.07
C MET A 560 -35.99 4.76 -78.18
N SER A 561 -35.18 5.78 -77.86
CA SER A 561 -34.20 6.38 -78.79
C SER A 561 -33.15 5.35 -79.24
N TRP A 562 -32.57 4.58 -78.31
CA TRP A 562 -31.63 3.50 -78.64
C TRP A 562 -32.27 2.36 -79.45
N ARG A 563 -33.51 1.98 -79.15
CA ARG A 563 -34.25 0.98 -79.95
C ARG A 563 -34.60 1.45 -81.36
N GLN A 564 -34.81 2.75 -81.58
CA GLN A 564 -34.96 3.32 -82.93
C GLN A 564 -33.63 3.35 -83.70
N ILE A 565 -32.50 3.55 -83.01
CA ILE A 565 -31.16 3.50 -83.61
C ILE A 565 -30.79 2.07 -84.03
N ILE A 566 -31.05 1.07 -83.18
CA ILE A 566 -30.79 -0.35 -83.50
C ILE A 566 -31.68 -0.86 -84.65
N LYS A 567 -32.95 -0.41 -84.73
CA LYS A 567 -33.83 -0.71 -85.88
C LYS A 567 -33.40 -0.07 -87.21
N ARG A 568 -32.48 0.90 -87.19
CA ARG A 568 -31.93 1.57 -88.39
C ARG A 568 -30.69 0.86 -88.97
N PHE A 569 -30.28 -0.29 -88.43
CA PHE A 569 -29.28 -1.15 -89.05
C PHE A 569 -29.96 -2.21 -89.92
N PRO A 570 -29.96 -2.08 -91.26
CA PRO A 570 -30.36 -3.17 -92.12
C PRO A 570 -29.27 -4.26 -92.16
N ASN A 571 -29.69 -5.46 -91.80
CA ASN A 571 -28.96 -6.71 -91.92
C ASN A 571 -28.81 -7.04 -93.41
N LYS A 572 -27.63 -6.82 -94.01
CA LYS A 572 -27.31 -7.29 -95.37
C LYS A 572 -26.13 -8.27 -95.31
N SER A 573 -26.38 -9.45 -94.73
CA SER A 573 -25.57 -10.65 -94.92
C SER A 573 -26.36 -11.77 -95.61
N ALA A 574 -27.36 -11.39 -96.41
CA ALA A 574 -28.23 -12.32 -97.13
C ALA A 574 -28.57 -11.73 -98.51
N ASP A 575 -27.63 -11.81 -99.46
CA ASP A 575 -27.91 -11.87 -100.92
C ASP A 575 -26.65 -12.14 -101.79
N MET A 576 -25.70 -12.95 -101.33
CA MET A 576 -24.62 -13.48 -102.19
C MET A 576 -24.39 -14.99 -102.01
N THR A 577 -25.47 -15.75 -101.84
CA THR A 577 -25.48 -17.22 -101.97
C THR A 577 -26.71 -17.66 -102.74
N LYS A 578 -26.81 -17.27 -104.03
CA LYS A 578 -27.68 -17.96 -105.02
C LYS A 578 -27.43 -17.58 -106.49
N TYR A 579 -26.17 -17.54 -106.93
CA TYR A 579 -25.77 -17.80 -108.33
C TYR A 579 -24.34 -18.35 -108.27
N GLY A 580 -24.00 -19.60 -108.59
CA GLY A 580 -24.81 -20.75 -108.99
C GLY A 580 -24.05 -22.06 -108.70
N LYS A 581 -24.80 -23.16 -108.65
CA LYS A 581 -24.28 -24.48 -108.98
C LYS A 581 -23.98 -24.49 -110.48
N LYS A 582 -22.70 -24.50 -110.85
CA LYS A 582 -22.06 -25.63 -111.51
C LYS A 582 -20.59 -25.65 -111.11
#